data_AF-A0A7C1NGK2-F1
#
_entry.id   AF-A0A7C1NGK2-F1
#
_cell.length_a   1.000
_cell.length_b   1.000
_cell.length_c   1.000
_cell.angle_alpha   90.00
_cell.angle_beta   90.00
_cell.angle_gamma   90.00
#
_symmetry.space_group_name_H-M   'P 1'
#
loop_
_entity.id
_entity.type
_entity.pdbx_description
1 polymer ?
#
loop_
_entity_poly.entity_id
_entity_poly.type
_entity_poly.pdbx_seq_one_letter_code
_entity_poly.pdbx_strand_id
1 'polypeptide(L)'
;MRKTIIFISIILIISAGTFSVLALEPKNYVRSVTHNHSWTKAICTENNLCQDYEIFCENQNLIRMSPITGASVQFSENWEDPRDEEIREKFC
;
A
#
# COMPACT_ATOMS: atom_id res chain seq x y z
N MET A 1 -31.66 -55.39 11.92
CA MET A 1 -31.48 -54.58 13.15
C MET A 1 -30.01 -54.44 13.53
N ARG A 2 -29.29 -55.51 13.94
CA ARG A 2 -27.88 -55.39 14.36
C ARG A 2 -26.94 -54.85 13.27
N LYS A 3 -27.11 -55.30 12.02
CA LYS A 3 -26.35 -54.79 10.86
C LYS A 3 -26.70 -53.34 10.51
N THR A 4 -27.97 -52.97 10.65
CA THR A 4 -28.47 -51.61 10.38
C THR A 4 -27.91 -50.58 11.37
N ILE A 5 -27.80 -50.95 12.65
CA ILE A 5 -27.20 -50.11 13.70
C ILE A 5 -25.71 -49.85 13.42
N ILE A 6 -24.96 -50.88 13.00
CA ILE A 6 -23.54 -50.76 12.67
C ILE A 6 -23.34 -49.78 11.50
N PHE A 7 -24.17 -49.86 10.46
CA PHE A 7 -24.11 -48.94 9.33
C PHE A 7 -24.38 -47.48 9.75
N ILE A 8 -25.36 -47.24 10.61
CA ILE A 8 -25.68 -45.90 11.12
C ILE A 8 -24.51 -45.32 11.93
N SER A 9 -23.87 -46.13 12.77
CA SER A 9 -22.72 -45.69 13.58
C SER A 9 -21.52 -45.28 12.71
N ILE A 10 -21.25 -45.99 11.62
CA ILE A 10 -20.14 -45.65 10.70
C ILE A 10 -20.39 -44.33 9.99
N ILE A 11 -21.62 -44.08 9.52
CA ILE A 11 -21.99 -42.83 8.85
C ILE A 11 -21.83 -41.63 9.79
N LEU A 12 -22.21 -41.79 11.06
CA LEU A 12 -22.08 -40.74 12.08
C LEU A 12 -20.62 -40.35 12.34
N ILE A 13 -19.72 -41.32 12.43
CA ILE A 13 -18.28 -41.08 12.63
C ILE A 13 -17.67 -40.34 11.44
N ILE A 14 -18.02 -40.73 10.21
CA ILE A 14 -17.53 -40.07 8.99
C ILE A 14 -18.01 -38.61 8.94
N SER A 15 -19.28 -38.36 9.28
CA SER A 15 -19.85 -37.00 9.27
C SER A 15 -19.20 -36.05 10.30
N ALA A 16 -18.87 -36.57 11.49
CA ALA A 16 -18.18 -35.80 12.53
C ALA A 16 -16.72 -35.47 12.15
N GLY A 17 -16.02 -36.38 11.45
CA GLY A 17 -14.66 -36.14 10.98
C GLY A 17 -14.57 -35.05 9.90
N THR A 18 -15.54 -34.99 8.99
CA THR A 18 -15.56 -34.00 7.90
C THR A 18 -15.84 -32.57 8.36
N PHE A 19 -16.55 -32.39 9.49
CA PHE A 19 -16.87 -31.06 10.02
C PHE A 19 -15.63 -30.34 10.59
N SER A 20 -14.68 -31.10 11.15
CA SER A 20 -13.47 -30.55 11.77
C SER A 20 -12.47 -29.97 10.75
N VAL A 21 -12.50 -30.43 9.49
CA VAL A 21 -11.57 -29.96 8.45
C VAL A 21 -12.00 -28.62 7.85
N LEU A 22 -13.30 -28.32 7.83
CA LEU A 22 -13.84 -27.05 7.32
C LEU A 22 -13.77 -25.90 8.32
N ALA A 23 -13.54 -26.19 9.62
CA ALA A 23 -13.43 -25.18 10.67
C ALA A 23 -12.03 -24.58 10.83
N LEU A 24 -11.03 -25.08 10.08
CA LEU A 24 -9.69 -24.52 10.05
C LEU A 24 -9.64 -23.38 9.03
N GLU A 25 -10.14 -22.21 9.42
CA GLU A 25 -9.84 -20.99 8.68
C GLU A 25 -8.32 -20.74 8.73
N PRO A 26 -7.65 -20.47 7.59
CA PRO A 26 -6.25 -20.08 7.61
C PRO A 26 -6.11 -18.72 8.30
N LYS A 27 -5.63 -18.72 9.55
CA LYS A 27 -5.36 -17.52 10.37
C LYS A 27 -4.23 -16.61 9.86
N ASN A 28 -3.72 -16.83 8.66
CA ASN A 28 -2.57 -16.10 8.13
C ASN A 28 -2.99 -15.14 7.00
N TYR A 29 -3.98 -14.28 7.27
CA TYR A 29 -4.10 -13.05 6.51
C TYR A 29 -3.05 -12.08 7.06
N VAL A 30 -1.82 -12.19 6.57
CA VAL A 30 -0.79 -11.18 6.81
C VAL A 30 -1.26 -9.91 6.12
N ARG A 31 -1.93 -9.03 6.89
CA ARG A 31 -2.24 -7.69 6.43
C ARG A 31 -0.91 -6.99 6.23
N SER A 32 -0.47 -6.87 4.98
CA SER A 32 0.65 -6.01 4.60
C SER A 32 0.41 -4.64 5.26
N VAL A 33 1.33 -4.23 6.13
CA VAL A 33 1.30 -2.88 6.71
C VAL A 33 1.70 -1.94 5.59
N THR A 34 0.72 -1.33 4.93
CA THR A 34 0.96 -0.29 3.94
C THR A 34 1.44 0.96 4.66
N HIS A 35 2.69 1.35 4.42
CA HIS A 35 3.26 2.59 4.97
C HIS A 35 2.88 3.76 4.08
N ASN A 36 1.78 4.42 4.42
CA ASN A 36 1.25 5.55 3.68
C ASN A 36 1.74 6.84 4.33
N HIS A 37 2.39 7.69 3.54
CA HIS A 37 2.80 9.02 3.99
C HIS A 37 2.59 10.04 2.88
N SER A 38 2.40 11.29 3.31
CA SER A 38 2.31 12.44 2.41
C SER A 38 3.20 13.56 2.91
N TRP A 39 3.78 14.30 1.97
CA TRP A 39 4.64 15.44 2.23
C TRP A 39 4.62 16.41 1.07
N THR A 40 5.14 17.62 1.26
CA THR A 40 5.20 18.64 0.20
C THR A 40 6.59 18.73 -0.39
N LYS A 41 6.69 18.77 -1.72
CA LYS A 41 7.96 18.87 -2.43
C LYS A 41 7.90 19.94 -3.52
N ALA A 42 8.90 20.82 -3.55
CA ALA A 42 9.09 21.78 -4.64
C ALA A 42 9.79 21.12 -5.83
N ILE A 43 9.16 21.17 -7.00
CA ILE A 43 9.74 20.70 -8.28
C ILE A 43 10.02 21.93 -9.13
N CYS A 44 11.28 22.08 -9.54
CA CYS A 44 11.77 23.22 -10.31
C CYS A 44 12.06 22.79 -11.75
N THR A 45 11.68 23.63 -12.70
CA THR A 45 11.97 23.46 -14.13
C THR A 45 13.29 24.13 -14.51
N GLU A 46 13.80 23.84 -15.71
CA GLU A 46 15.00 24.49 -16.27
C GLU A 46 14.85 26.02 -16.40
N ASN A 47 13.62 26.52 -16.48
CA ASN A 47 13.33 27.96 -16.53
C ASN A 47 13.25 28.60 -15.14
N ASN A 48 13.73 27.93 -14.08
CA ASN A 48 13.71 28.42 -12.70
C ASN A 48 12.31 28.71 -12.13
N LEU A 49 11.27 28.12 -12.73
CA LEU A 49 9.94 28.05 -12.15
C LEU A 49 9.87 26.85 -11.20
N CYS A 50 9.59 27.10 -9.94
CA CYS A 50 9.36 26.07 -8.93
C CYS A 50 7.89 26.04 -8.53
N GLN A 51 7.31 24.83 -8.47
CA GLN A 51 5.94 24.58 -8.04
C GLN A 51 5.95 23.55 -6.91
N ASP A 52 5.23 23.83 -5.84
CA ASP A 52 5.05 22.89 -4.74
C ASP A 52 3.95 21.87 -5.08
N TYR A 53 4.23 20.62 -4.77
CA TYR A 53 3.31 19.50 -4.94
C TYR A 53 3.12 18.77 -3.61
N GLU A 54 1.89 18.30 -3.39
CA GLU A 54 1.60 17.28 -2.39
C GLU A 54 1.92 15.90 -2.99
N ILE A 55 2.83 15.18 -2.36
CA ILE A 55 3.33 13.87 -2.77
C ILE A 55 2.69 12.81 -1.89
N PHE A 56 2.09 11.79 -2.50
CA PHE A 56 1.50 10.64 -1.81
C PHE A 56 2.26 9.37 -2.16
N CYS A 57 2.81 8.73 -1.12
CA CYS A 57 3.60 7.52 -1.24
C CYS A 57 2.93 6.34 -0.53
N GLU A 58 2.98 5.17 -1.17
CA GLU A 58 2.61 3.88 -0.57
C GLU A 58 3.76 2.90 -0.78
N ASN A 59 4.34 2.39 0.31
CA ASN A 59 5.45 1.43 0.27
C ASN A 59 6.62 1.90 -0.62
N GLN A 60 7.05 3.16 -0.45
CA GLN A 60 8.12 3.82 -1.25
C GLN A 60 7.79 4.05 -2.73
N ASN A 61 6.55 3.80 -3.17
CA ASN A 61 6.12 4.11 -4.53
C ASN A 61 5.29 5.37 -4.55
N LEU A 62 5.55 6.24 -5.51
CA LEU A 62 4.72 7.40 -5.78
C LEU A 62 3.37 6.94 -6.34
N ILE A 63 2.29 7.19 -5.61
CA ILE A 63 0.94 6.83 -6.02
C ILE A 63 0.23 8.01 -6.67
N ARG A 64 0.41 9.20 -6.10
CA ARG A 64 -0.24 10.41 -6.56
C ARG A 64 0.63 11.62 -6.25
N MET A 65 0.56 12.59 -7.16
CA MET A 65 1.13 13.92 -6.98
C MET A 65 0.08 14.96 -7.36
N SER A 66 -0.04 16.04 -6.60
CA SER A 66 -1.02 17.09 -6.87
C SER A 66 -0.41 18.47 -6.65
N PRO A 67 -0.48 19.39 -7.64
CA PRO A 67 0.07 20.74 -7.46
C PRO A 67 -0.72 21.50 -6.41
N ILE A 68 -0.03 22.24 -5.55
CA ILE A 68 -0.64 23.12 -4.57
C ILE A 68 -0.93 24.46 -5.26
N THR A 69 -2.21 24.76 -5.47
CA THR A 69 -2.64 25.98 -6.15
C THR A 69 -2.07 27.23 -5.50
N GLY A 70 -1.41 28.09 -6.29
CA GLY A 70 -0.81 29.34 -5.82
C GLY A 70 0.56 29.18 -5.13
N ALA A 71 1.06 27.96 -4.94
CA ALA A 71 2.38 27.69 -4.38
C ALA A 71 3.42 27.52 -5.50
N SER A 72 3.60 28.57 -6.29
CA SER A 72 4.61 28.64 -7.35
C SER A 72 5.45 29.89 -7.21
N VAL A 73 6.74 29.79 -7.51
CA VAL A 73 7.66 30.92 -7.51
C VAL A 73 8.56 30.86 -8.75
N GLN A 74 8.76 32.02 -9.38
CA GLN A 74 9.69 32.19 -10.48
C GLN A 74 10.97 32.83 -9.92
N PHE A 75 12.08 32.11 -9.99
CA PHE A 75 13.40 32.66 -9.65
C PHE A 75 14.06 33.32 -10.86
N SER A 76 15.13 34.08 -10.62
CA SER A 76 15.95 34.70 -11.68
C SER A 76 16.64 33.65 -12.53
N GLU A 77 16.99 33.96 -13.79
CA GLU A 77 17.70 33.05 -14.70
C GLU A 77 19.06 32.56 -14.15
N ASN A 78 19.72 33.35 -13.30
CA ASN A 78 20.99 32.98 -12.67
C ASN A 78 20.84 32.20 -11.36
N TRP A 79 19.61 31.86 -10.95
CA TRP A 79 19.39 31.07 -9.75
C TRP A 79 19.69 29.61 -10.03
N GLU A 80 20.35 28.95 -9.08
CA GLU A 80 20.63 27.52 -9.10
C GLU A 80 20.00 26.88 -7.87
N ASP A 81 19.39 25.72 -8.05
CA ASP A 81 18.81 24.96 -6.95
C ASP A 81 19.93 24.41 -6.06
N PRO A 82 20.04 24.85 -4.79
CA PRO A 82 21.13 24.44 -3.92
C PRO A 82 20.98 23.00 -3.40
N ARG A 83 19.88 22.32 -3.73
CA ARG A 83 19.60 20.94 -3.28
C ARG A 83 20.38 19.94 -4.12
N ASP A 84 20.90 18.92 -3.45
CA ASP A 84 21.53 17.78 -4.11
C ASP A 84 20.57 17.04 -5.03
N GLU A 85 21.13 16.38 -6.06
CA GLU A 85 20.38 15.60 -7.05
C GLU A 85 19.50 14.52 -6.39
N GLU A 86 20.02 13.83 -5.36
CA GLU A 86 19.25 12.83 -4.61
C GLU A 86 17.97 13.42 -4.02
N ILE A 87 18.07 14.60 -3.39
CA ILE A 87 16.92 15.29 -2.77
C ILE A 87 15.94 15.77 -3.86
N ARG A 88 16.45 16.18 -5.02
CA ARG A 88 15.61 16.62 -6.15
C ARG A 88 14.84 15.45 -6.76
N GLU A 89 15.46 14.29 -6.94
CA GLU A 89 14.87 13.15 -7.64
C GLU A 89 14.00 12.25 -6.74
N LYS A 90 14.28 12.19 -5.44
CA LYS A 90 13.57 11.27 -4.53
C LYS A 90 12.17 11.78 -4.14
N PHE A 91 11.12 11.05 -4.51
CA PHE A 91 9.74 11.36 -4.13
C PHE A 91 9.26 10.59 -2.89
N CYS A 92 9.76 9.38 -2.72
CA CYS A 92 9.57 8.47 -1.60
C CYS A 92 10.95 7.81 -1.35
#